data_AF-A0A9E0PX55-F1
#
_entry.id   AF-A0A9E0PX55-F1
#
_cell.length_a   1.000
_cell.length_b   1.000
_cell.length_c   1.000
_cell.angle_alpha   90.00
_cell.angle_beta   90.00
_cell.angle_gamma   90.00
#
_symmetry.space_group_name_H-M   'P 1'
#
loop_
_entity.id
_entity.type
_entity.pdbx_description
1 polymer ?
#
loop_
_entity_poly.entity_id
_entity_poly.type
_entity_poly.pdbx_seq_one_letter_code
_entity_poly.pdbx_strand_id
1 'polypeptide(L)'
;MTKHKSRAVVKYRTNFASMSIELAITALLLVVFTILGFDMLIVAWGYSILDSAARDAARAAASTNTSASGLNAAKQAAAAHRTDGFFVTQPSVTTTTPSDFIYVTPATGSPYVAVTTRCNVRLPVPIGFFGTQLSDGYIPYARTYTYPILGVPFVPNPASGAAPPPVVAPPPPPPPPPPVAPPPPPPPPPPPPPPPPPPPPPAAPPPPPPPPPPPPPAAPPPAAPPPPPPPPPPPPVS
;
A
#
# COMPACT_ATOMS: atom_id res chain seq x y z
N MET A 1 12.40 -0.78 -72.73
CA MET A 1 12.99 0.35 -71.98
C MET A 1 12.03 0.75 -70.85
N THR A 2 11.90 -0.06 -69.78
CA THR A 2 10.80 0.14 -68.79
C THR A 2 11.04 -0.50 -67.41
N LYS A 3 12.29 -0.85 -67.05
CA LYS A 3 12.59 -1.58 -65.80
C LYS A 3 13.02 -0.73 -64.58
N HIS A 4 13.11 0.60 -64.71
CA HIS A 4 13.66 1.45 -63.64
C HIS A 4 12.64 2.05 -62.64
N LYS A 5 11.34 2.11 -62.95
CA LYS A 5 10.35 2.75 -62.05
C LYS A 5 9.92 1.91 -60.83
N SER A 6 10.07 0.59 -60.87
CA SER A 6 9.60 -0.30 -59.79
C SER A 6 10.46 -0.24 -58.50
N ARG A 7 11.77 0.02 -58.62
CA ARG A 7 12.67 0.00 -57.45
C ARG A 7 12.50 1.18 -56.50
N ALA A 8 12.08 2.35 -57.01
CA ALA A 8 11.86 3.53 -56.18
C ALA A 8 10.65 3.36 -55.25
N VAL A 9 9.53 2.83 -55.76
CA VAL A 9 8.28 2.65 -55.00
C VAL A 9 8.46 1.66 -53.83
N VAL A 10 9.27 0.62 -54.00
CA VAL A 10 9.55 -0.34 -52.92
C VAL A 10 10.33 0.30 -51.77
N LYS A 11 11.29 1.20 -52.06
CA LYS A 11 12.15 1.84 -51.06
C LYS A 11 11.41 2.89 -50.20
N TYR A 12 10.36 3.53 -50.74
CA TYR A 12 9.53 4.46 -49.95
C TYR A 12 8.61 3.73 -48.95
N ARG A 13 8.12 2.53 -49.29
CA ARG A 13 7.23 1.75 -48.40
C ARG A 13 7.96 1.22 -47.16
N THR A 14 9.24 0.87 -47.27
CA THR A 14 10.03 0.36 -46.14
C THR A 14 10.33 1.43 -45.10
N ASN A 15 10.58 2.67 -45.52
CA ASN A 15 10.92 3.75 -44.58
C ASN A 15 9.69 4.20 -43.76
N PHE A 16 8.52 4.26 -44.39
CA PHE A 16 7.29 4.63 -43.69
C PHE A 16 6.88 3.57 -42.64
N ALA A 17 7.05 2.29 -42.98
CA ALA A 17 6.77 1.20 -42.05
C ALA A 17 7.68 1.25 -40.81
N SER A 18 9.00 1.48 -40.98
CA SER A 18 9.93 1.61 -39.84
C SER A 18 9.53 2.75 -38.90
N MET A 19 9.23 3.93 -39.46
CA MET A 19 8.82 5.10 -38.67
C MET A 19 7.54 4.85 -37.89
N SER A 20 6.55 4.16 -38.48
CA SER A 20 5.31 3.82 -37.76
C SER A 20 5.56 2.87 -36.58
N ILE A 21 6.49 1.92 -36.72
CA ILE A 21 6.83 0.96 -35.66
C ILE A 21 7.59 1.68 -34.55
N GLU A 22 8.57 2.51 -34.88
CA GLU A 22 9.34 3.31 -33.92
C GLU A 22 8.44 4.26 -33.12
N LEU A 23 7.49 4.92 -33.79
CA LEU A 23 6.52 5.79 -33.12
C LEU A 23 5.59 5.00 -32.19
N ALA A 24 5.11 3.83 -32.62
CA ALA A 24 4.26 2.98 -31.80
C ALA A 24 4.98 2.47 -30.55
N ILE A 25 6.24 2.02 -30.68
CA ILE A 25 7.07 1.58 -29.55
C ILE A 25 7.35 2.76 -28.62
N THR A 26 7.69 3.92 -29.15
CA THR A 26 7.96 5.12 -28.33
C THR A 26 6.71 5.57 -27.57
N ALA A 27 5.54 5.58 -28.22
CA ALA A 27 4.28 5.89 -27.57
C ALA A 27 3.95 4.91 -26.44
N LEU A 28 4.16 3.60 -26.68
CA LEU A 28 3.97 2.57 -25.67
C LEU A 28 4.90 2.78 -24.46
N LEU A 29 6.19 3.00 -24.70
CA LEU A 29 7.16 3.24 -23.63
C LEU A 29 6.85 4.51 -22.84
N LEU A 30 6.40 5.58 -23.51
CA LEU A 30 6.02 6.83 -22.87
C LEU A 30 4.84 6.64 -21.91
N VAL A 31 3.84 5.84 -22.29
CA VAL A 31 2.72 5.49 -21.40
C VAL A 31 3.21 4.75 -20.16
N VAL A 32 4.09 3.75 -20.35
CA VAL A 32 4.68 3.00 -19.23
C VAL A 32 5.47 3.91 -18.29
N PHE A 33 6.35 4.77 -18.81
CA PHE A 33 7.12 5.71 -17.99
C PHE A 33 6.24 6.74 -17.27
N THR A 34 5.15 7.18 -17.90
CA THR A 34 4.19 8.10 -17.27
C THR A 34 3.50 7.44 -16.08
N ILE A 35 3.09 6.18 -16.22
CA ILE A 35 2.49 5.40 -15.13
C ILE A 35 3.50 5.23 -13.98
N LEU A 36 4.71 4.78 -14.29
CA LEU A 36 5.77 4.59 -13.29
C LEU A 36 6.14 5.91 -12.59
N GLY A 37 6.18 7.01 -13.33
CA GLY A 37 6.44 8.34 -12.78
C GLY A 37 5.34 8.78 -11.81
N PHE A 38 4.08 8.50 -12.14
CA PHE A 38 2.94 8.78 -11.27
C PHE A 38 2.96 7.92 -9.99
N ASP A 39 3.29 6.63 -10.10
CA ASP A 39 3.46 5.75 -8.94
C ASP A 39 4.55 6.28 -7.99
N MET A 40 5.70 6.69 -8.54
CA MET A 40 6.80 7.27 -7.75
C MET A 40 6.41 8.59 -7.08
N LEU A 41 5.60 9.42 -7.75
CA LEU A 41 5.08 10.65 -7.17
C LEU A 41 4.18 10.38 -5.96
N ILE A 42 3.28 9.40 -6.07
CA ILE A 42 2.38 9.00 -4.97
C ILE A 42 3.18 8.45 -3.78
N VAL A 43 4.21 7.63 -4.03
CA VAL A 43 5.11 7.13 -2.98
C VAL A 43 5.85 8.26 -2.29
N ALA A 44 6.46 9.19 -3.05
CA ALA A 44 7.18 10.32 -2.48
C ALA A 44 6.26 11.23 -1.65
N TRP A 45 5.04 11.46 -2.12
CA TRP A 45 4.02 12.22 -1.41
C TRP A 45 3.62 11.54 -0.08
N GLY A 46 3.32 10.24 -0.12
CA GLY A 46 2.99 9.47 1.08
C GLY A 46 4.12 9.47 2.12
N TYR A 47 5.37 9.35 1.66
CA TYR A 47 6.56 9.44 2.53
C TYR A 47 6.70 10.82 3.18
N SER A 48 6.52 11.89 2.42
CA SER A 48 6.61 13.27 2.93
C SER A 48 5.56 13.55 4.02
N ILE A 49 4.32 13.07 3.83
CA ILE A 49 3.26 13.22 4.84
C ILE A 49 3.60 12.39 6.08
N LEU A 50 3.99 11.12 5.91
CA LEU A 50 4.33 10.25 7.02
C LEU A 50 5.48 10.82 7.86
N ASP A 51 6.52 11.34 7.21
CA ASP A 51 7.68 11.90 7.90
C ASP A 51 7.30 13.12 8.73
N SER A 52 6.48 14.01 8.19
CA SER A 52 5.96 15.19 8.90
C SER A 52 5.07 14.79 10.07
N ALA A 53 4.14 13.85 9.85
CA ALA A 53 3.26 13.31 10.88
C ALA A 53 4.04 12.67 12.03
N ALA A 54 5.09 11.90 11.72
CA ALA A 54 5.90 11.23 12.72
C ALA A 54 6.72 12.23 13.57
N ARG A 55 7.26 13.28 12.96
CA ARG A 55 7.96 14.36 13.69
C ARG A 55 7.01 15.10 14.62
N ASP A 56 5.84 15.50 14.13
CA ASP A 56 4.85 16.25 14.92
C ASP A 56 4.26 15.39 16.03
N ALA A 57 3.99 14.11 15.77
CA ALA A 57 3.52 13.17 16.79
C ALA A 57 4.55 12.98 17.91
N ALA A 58 5.83 12.81 17.57
CA ALA A 58 6.89 12.68 18.56
C ALA A 58 7.12 13.97 19.36
N ARG A 59 7.07 15.14 18.71
CA ARG A 59 7.13 16.45 19.38
C ARG A 59 5.93 16.67 20.31
N ALA A 60 4.72 16.34 19.87
CA ALA A 60 3.51 16.46 20.68
C ALA A 60 3.59 15.55 21.91
N ALA A 61 4.01 14.30 21.75
CA ALA A 61 4.20 13.38 22.87
C ALA A 61 5.24 13.88 23.88
N ALA A 62 6.35 14.44 23.38
CA ALA A 62 7.43 14.98 24.19
C ALA A 62 7.02 16.19 25.05
N SER A 63 5.94 16.89 24.66
CA SER A 63 5.42 18.04 25.42
C SER A 63 4.54 17.65 26.62
N THR A 64 4.33 16.36 26.84
CA THR A 64 3.48 15.83 27.93
C THR A 64 4.32 15.28 29.07
N ASN A 65 3.68 15.03 30.22
CA ASN A 65 4.37 14.56 31.44
C ASN A 65 4.09 13.07 31.77
N THR A 66 3.21 12.40 31.02
CA THR A 66 2.86 11.00 31.27
C THR A 66 2.76 10.20 29.97
N SER A 67 3.10 8.91 30.03
CA SER A 67 3.02 8.02 28.85
C SER A 67 1.62 8.01 28.21
N ALA A 68 0.56 7.95 29.02
CA ALA A 68 -0.82 7.93 28.53
C ALA A 68 -1.21 9.24 27.81
N SER A 69 -0.87 10.40 28.38
CA SER A 69 -1.15 11.69 27.73
C SER A 69 -0.28 11.90 26.48
N GLY A 70 0.97 11.46 26.51
CA GLY A 70 1.88 11.49 25.37
C GLY A 70 1.38 10.65 24.19
N LEU A 71 0.84 9.46 24.46
CA LEU A 71 0.25 8.62 23.42
C LEU A 71 -0.98 9.27 22.79
N ASN A 72 -1.86 9.88 23.60
CA ASN A 72 -3.04 10.58 23.09
C ASN A 72 -2.67 11.81 22.26
N ALA A 73 -1.68 12.60 22.72
CA ALA A 73 -1.16 13.74 21.97
C ALA A 73 -0.52 13.31 20.64
N ALA A 74 0.27 12.22 20.65
CA ALA A 74 0.86 11.65 19.43
C ALA A 74 -0.21 11.23 18.41
N LYS A 75 -1.25 10.52 18.86
CA LYS A 75 -2.38 10.10 18.02
C LYS A 75 -3.13 11.28 17.42
N GLN A 76 -3.40 12.31 18.22
CA GLN A 76 -4.09 13.51 17.75
C GLN A 76 -3.25 14.29 16.73
N ALA A 77 -1.95 14.44 16.99
CA ALA A 77 -1.02 15.10 16.07
C ALA A 77 -0.89 14.34 14.74
N ALA A 78 -0.74 13.02 14.77
CA ALA A 78 -0.72 12.21 13.54
C ALA A 78 -2.03 12.30 12.74
N ALA A 79 -3.18 12.33 13.42
CA ALA A 79 -4.50 12.47 12.78
C ALA A 79 -4.74 13.84 12.14
N ALA A 80 -3.99 14.88 12.53
CA ALA A 80 -4.08 16.20 11.91
C ALA A 80 -3.49 16.22 10.48
N HIS A 81 -2.58 15.30 10.16
CA HIS A 81 -1.99 15.14 8.83
C HIS A 81 -2.94 14.41 7.89
N ARG A 82 -3.90 15.13 7.32
CA ARG A 82 -4.94 14.57 6.45
C ARG A 82 -4.35 14.01 5.16
N THR A 83 -4.77 12.80 4.80
CA THR A 83 -4.52 12.22 3.48
C THR A 83 -5.83 12.04 2.72
N ASP A 84 -5.75 11.56 1.48
CA ASP A 84 -6.89 11.23 0.65
C ASP A 84 -7.58 9.92 1.09
N GLY A 85 -6.83 9.05 1.79
CA GLY A 85 -7.33 7.77 2.30
C GLY A 85 -7.41 6.66 1.25
N PHE A 86 -7.29 6.99 -0.04
CA PHE A 86 -7.33 6.02 -1.14
C PHE A 86 -5.92 5.59 -1.56
N PHE A 87 -5.07 6.54 -1.95
CA PHE A 87 -3.67 6.30 -2.32
C PHE A 87 -2.75 6.29 -1.10
N VAL A 88 -3.00 7.14 -0.11
CA VAL A 88 -2.23 7.15 1.13
C VAL A 88 -3.20 7.05 2.30
N THR A 89 -3.10 5.99 3.09
CA THR A 89 -3.95 5.86 4.29
C THR A 89 -3.57 6.91 5.33
N GLN A 90 -4.53 7.29 6.16
CA GLN A 90 -4.31 8.23 7.26
C GLN A 90 -3.12 7.77 8.14
N PRO A 91 -2.09 8.61 8.35
CA PRO A 91 -1.00 8.30 9.28
C PRO A 91 -1.55 8.04 10.67
N SER A 92 -1.08 6.97 11.30
CA SER A 92 -1.52 6.59 12.64
C SER A 92 -0.38 6.11 13.51
N VAL A 93 -0.48 6.40 14.80
CA VAL A 93 0.40 5.85 15.85
C VAL A 93 -0.29 4.60 16.39
N THR A 94 0.21 3.44 15.98
CA THR A 94 -0.29 2.15 16.47
C THR A 94 0.38 1.80 17.80
N THR A 95 -0.22 0.90 18.55
CA THR A 95 0.41 0.26 19.73
C THR A 95 0.41 -1.26 19.56
N THR A 96 0.40 -1.73 18.31
CA THR A 96 0.39 -3.15 17.99
C THR A 96 1.73 -3.78 18.34
N THR A 97 2.82 -3.02 18.22
CA THR A 97 4.14 -3.43 18.67
C THR A 97 4.57 -2.57 19.86
N PRO A 98 5.20 -3.14 20.91
CA PRO A 98 5.73 -2.36 22.04
C PRO A 98 6.74 -1.27 21.63
N SER A 99 7.37 -1.39 20.45
CA SER A 99 8.30 -0.40 19.90
C SER A 99 7.62 0.76 19.18
N ASP A 100 6.30 0.71 18.96
CA ASP A 100 5.61 1.78 18.23
C ASP A 100 5.49 3.06 19.07
N PHE A 101 5.43 2.94 20.39
CA PHE A 101 5.41 4.06 21.31
C PHE A 101 6.21 3.72 22.56
N ILE A 102 7.33 4.42 22.75
CA ILE A 102 8.23 4.23 23.89
C ILE A 102 8.28 5.57 24.64
N TYR A 103 7.92 5.56 25.92
CA TYR A 103 7.96 6.75 26.77
C TYR A 103 8.76 6.41 28.03
N VAL A 104 9.96 6.98 28.16
CA VAL A 104 10.92 6.61 29.20
C VAL A 104 11.28 7.82 30.04
N THR A 105 10.98 7.74 31.33
CA THR A 105 11.40 8.70 32.36
C THR A 105 12.29 7.98 33.36
N PRO A 106 13.57 7.75 33.02
CA PRO A 106 14.45 7.01 33.90
C PRO A 106 14.78 7.85 35.14
N ALA A 107 15.05 7.21 36.28
CA ALA A 107 15.54 7.90 37.48
C ALA A 107 16.91 8.56 37.26
N THR A 108 17.64 8.10 36.23
CA THR A 108 18.98 8.57 35.88
C THR A 108 19.08 8.66 34.36
N GLY A 109 19.48 9.83 33.85
CA GLY A 109 19.63 10.08 32.42
C GLY A 109 18.54 10.98 31.84
N SER A 110 18.63 11.23 30.52
CA SER A 110 17.70 12.13 29.84
C SER A 110 16.40 11.40 29.47
N PRO A 111 15.24 11.88 29.93
CA PRO A 111 13.95 11.30 29.58
C PRO A 111 13.66 11.54 28.09
N TYR A 112 13.08 10.53 27.42
CA TYR A 112 12.80 10.58 25.99
C TYR A 112 11.51 9.85 25.64
N VAL A 113 10.97 10.22 24.50
CA VAL A 113 9.86 9.53 23.85
C VAL A 113 10.24 9.18 22.41
N ALA A 114 9.96 7.95 21.99
CA ALA A 114 10.08 7.51 20.61
C ALA A 114 8.69 7.14 20.08
N VAL A 115 8.29 7.73 18.96
CA VAL A 115 6.99 7.51 18.34
C VAL A 115 7.18 7.00 16.93
N THR A 116 6.56 5.87 16.62
CA THR A 116 6.49 5.29 15.30
C THR A 116 5.11 5.58 14.72
N THR A 117 5.09 6.26 13.57
CA THR A 117 3.86 6.46 12.79
C THR A 117 3.89 5.53 11.59
N ARG A 118 2.74 5.02 11.18
CA ARG A 118 2.58 4.12 10.04
C ARG A 118 1.53 4.64 9.05
N CYS A 119 1.75 4.41 7.78
CA CYS A 119 0.74 4.54 6.72
C CYS A 119 1.00 3.47 5.64
N ASN A 120 -0.02 3.20 4.84
CA ASN A 120 0.07 2.35 3.67
C ASN A 120 -0.09 3.23 2.43
N VAL A 121 0.75 3.01 1.42
CA VAL A 121 0.63 3.67 0.12
C VAL A 121 0.16 2.66 -0.91
N ARG A 122 -0.93 2.95 -1.60
CA ARG A 122 -1.47 2.16 -2.71
C ARG A 122 -0.98 2.74 -4.02
N LEU A 123 -0.35 1.92 -4.84
CA LEU A 123 0.05 2.33 -6.18
C LEU A 123 -1.16 2.41 -7.11
N PRO A 124 -1.32 3.50 -7.88
CA PRO A 124 -2.31 3.61 -8.95
C PRO A 124 -2.32 2.43 -9.91
N VAL A 125 -1.13 1.95 -10.31
CA VAL A 125 -0.97 0.74 -11.13
C VAL A 125 -0.07 -0.24 -10.39
N PRO A 126 -0.59 -1.40 -9.96
CA PRO A 126 0.24 -2.42 -9.31
C PRO A 126 1.33 -2.91 -10.27
N ILE A 127 2.59 -2.63 -9.94
CA ILE A 127 3.73 -3.14 -10.70
C ILE A 127 3.98 -4.58 -10.22
N GLY A 128 3.57 -5.55 -11.03
CA GLY A 128 3.96 -6.95 -10.82
C GLY A 128 5.35 -7.19 -11.41
N PHE A 129 6.35 -7.45 -10.58
CA PHE A 129 7.66 -7.88 -11.06
C PHE A 129 7.68 -9.40 -11.18
N PHE A 130 7.71 -9.92 -12.41
CA PHE A 130 7.95 -11.34 -12.69
C PHE A 130 7.06 -12.33 -11.90
N GLY A 131 5.75 -12.03 -11.84
CA GLY A 131 4.78 -12.90 -11.15
C GLY A 131 4.75 -12.73 -9.62
N THR A 132 5.60 -11.88 -9.05
CA THR A 132 5.46 -11.42 -7.66
C THR A 132 4.59 -10.16 -7.64
N GLN A 133 3.41 -10.26 -7.05
CA GLN A 133 2.57 -9.10 -6.76
C GLN A 133 2.88 -8.61 -5.34
N LEU A 134 2.96 -7.30 -5.16
CA LEU A 134 2.92 -6.69 -3.83
C LEU A 134 1.60 -7.08 -3.17
N SER A 135 1.69 -7.70 -1.98
CA SER A 135 0.52 -8.17 -1.23
C SER A 135 -0.49 -7.03 -1.05
N ASP A 136 -1.73 -7.26 -1.50
CA ASP A 136 -2.87 -6.33 -1.43
C ASP A 136 -2.70 -4.97 -2.14
N GLY A 137 -1.63 -4.77 -2.91
CA GLY A 137 -1.35 -3.52 -3.61
C GLY A 137 -0.99 -2.34 -2.70
N TYR A 138 -0.70 -2.60 -1.41
CA TYR A 138 -0.25 -1.61 -0.45
C TYR A 138 1.24 -1.81 -0.12
N ILE A 139 1.96 -0.69 -0.07
CA ILE A 139 3.33 -0.64 0.42
C ILE A 139 3.28 -0.05 1.83
N PRO A 140 3.51 -0.86 2.88
CA PRO A 140 3.50 -0.37 4.25
C PRO A 140 4.76 0.45 4.54
N TYR A 141 4.56 1.63 5.11
CA TYR A 141 5.63 2.52 5.57
C TYR A 141 5.51 2.78 7.06
N ALA A 142 6.66 2.84 7.73
CA ALA A 142 6.77 3.19 9.13
C ALA A 142 7.95 4.16 9.32
N ARG A 143 7.77 5.15 10.20
CA ARG A 143 8.82 6.10 10.55
C ARG A 143 8.82 6.38 12.03
N THR A 144 10.00 6.29 12.64
CA THR A 144 10.19 6.52 14.08
C THR A 144 11.01 7.78 14.32
N TYR A 145 10.55 8.64 15.22
CA TYR A 145 11.28 9.80 15.71
C TYR A 145 11.40 9.76 17.22
N THR A 146 12.55 10.20 17.73
CA THR A 146 12.84 10.29 19.17
C THR A 146 13.05 11.74 19.57
N TYR A 147 12.35 12.19 20.61
CA TYR A 147 12.48 13.53 21.18
C TYR A 147 12.71 13.46 22.69
N PRO A 148 13.47 14.41 23.27
CA PRO A 148 13.56 14.53 24.72
C PRO A 148 12.21 14.99 25.30
N ILE A 149 11.80 14.44 26.44
CA ILE A 149 10.57 14.88 27.13
C ILE A 149 10.84 16.24 27.77
N LEU A 150 9.96 17.20 27.50
CA LEU A 150 10.03 18.56 28.04
C LEU A 150 9.31 18.63 29.40
N GLY A 151 9.76 19.50 30.31
CA GLY A 151 9.07 19.78 31.57
C GLY A 151 9.28 18.76 32.70
N VAL A 152 9.99 17.67 32.45
CA VAL A 152 10.45 16.74 33.50
C VAL A 152 11.80 17.21 34.03
N PRO A 153 12.01 17.24 35.38
CA PRO A 153 13.29 17.62 35.95
C PRO A 153 14.37 16.67 35.43
N PHE A 154 15.34 17.20 34.70
CA PHE A 154 16.57 16.47 34.46
C PHE A 154 17.28 16.38 35.80
N VAL A 155 17.28 15.20 36.41
CA VAL A 155 18.23 14.90 37.47
C VAL A 155 19.51 14.54 36.73
N PRO A 156 20.54 15.42 36.73
CA PRO A 156 21.84 15.01 36.22
C PRO A 156 22.17 13.73 36.96
N ASN A 157 22.50 12.68 36.21
CA ASN A 157 23.14 11.52 36.83
C ASN A 157 24.23 12.10 37.74
N PRO A 158 24.16 11.92 39.08
CA PRO A 158 25.11 12.55 39.98
C PRO A 158 26.46 12.14 39.46
N ALA A 159 27.14 13.10 38.85
CA ALA A 159 28.45 12.86 38.30
C ALA A 159 29.24 12.40 39.52
N SER A 160 29.76 11.18 39.47
CA SER A 160 31.08 10.94 40.00
C SER A 160 31.90 12.14 39.53
N GLY A 161 32.17 13.08 40.43
CA GLY A 161 32.70 14.42 40.13
C GLY A 161 34.13 14.41 39.59
N ALA A 162 34.58 13.28 39.05
CA ALA A 162 35.68 13.25 38.13
C ALA A 162 35.23 14.00 36.87
N ALA A 163 35.86 15.15 36.62
CA ALA A 163 36.00 15.64 35.27
C ALA A 163 36.30 14.42 34.37
N PRO A 164 35.63 14.26 33.20
CA PRO A 164 36.04 13.23 32.27
C PRO A 164 37.56 13.40 32.10
N PRO A 165 38.37 12.35 32.36
CA PRO A 165 39.81 12.46 32.18
C PRO A 165 40.04 13.05 30.78
N PRO A 166 41.07 13.91 30.60
CA PRO A 166 41.38 14.47 29.29
C PRO A 166 41.28 13.34 28.28
N VAL A 167 40.45 13.54 27.24
CA VAL A 167 40.15 12.52 26.24
C VAL A 167 41.48 12.00 25.73
N VAL A 168 41.94 10.89 26.31
CA VAL A 168 43.06 10.12 25.79
C VAL A 168 42.57 9.75 24.41
N ALA A 169 43.33 10.14 23.39
CA ALA A 169 43.02 9.79 22.01
C ALA A 169 42.55 8.34 22.01
N PRO A 170 41.38 8.04 21.42
CA PRO A 170 40.82 6.69 21.47
C PRO A 170 41.94 5.74 21.07
N PRO A 171 42.19 4.67 21.86
CA PRO A 171 43.20 3.69 21.48
C PRO A 171 42.94 3.31 20.02
N PRO A 172 44.01 3.10 19.22
CA PRO A 172 43.84 2.69 17.84
C PRO A 172 42.83 1.53 17.82
N PRO A 173 41.85 1.55 16.90
CA PRO A 173 40.83 0.52 16.85
C PRO A 173 41.53 -0.84 16.92
N PRO A 174 41.03 -1.79 17.75
CA PRO A 174 41.62 -3.11 17.79
C PRO A 174 41.74 -3.63 16.36
N PRO A 175 42.84 -4.34 16.02
CA PRO A 175 42.94 -4.95 14.70
C PRO A 175 41.65 -5.74 14.47
N PRO A 176 41.07 -5.65 13.25
CA PRO A 176 39.85 -6.38 12.94
C PRO A 176 40.06 -7.84 13.36
N PRO A 177 39.07 -8.45 14.04
CA PRO A 177 39.18 -9.86 14.39
C PRO A 177 39.53 -10.65 13.13
N PRO A 178 40.42 -11.66 13.22
CA PRO A 178 40.73 -12.49 12.08
C PRO A 178 39.42 -12.98 11.46
N PRO A 179 39.30 -12.98 10.12
CA PRO A 179 38.09 -13.43 9.45
C PRO A 179 37.71 -14.80 10.01
N VAL A 180 36.54 -14.87 10.65
CA VAL A 180 35.98 -16.14 11.11
C VAL A 180 35.89 -17.02 9.88
N ALA A 181 36.45 -18.24 9.97
CA ALA A 181 36.35 -19.20 8.88
C ALA A 181 34.87 -19.28 8.45
N PRO A 182 34.56 -19.22 7.15
CA PRO A 182 33.19 -19.31 6.71
C PRO A 182 32.57 -20.57 7.31
N PRO A 183 31.33 -20.50 7.84
CA PRO A 183 30.67 -21.70 8.33
C PRO A 183 30.68 -22.75 7.21
N PRO A 184 30.81 -24.04 7.55
CA PRO A 184 30.73 -25.09 6.55
C PRO A 184 29.44 -24.90 5.74
N PRO A 185 29.48 -25.15 4.42
CA PRO A 185 28.29 -25.03 3.59
C PRO A 185 27.18 -25.90 4.21
N PRO A 186 25.94 -25.39 4.27
CA PRO A 186 24.83 -26.19 4.75
C PRO A 186 24.75 -27.49 3.93
N PRO A 187 24.38 -28.62 4.55
CA PRO A 187 24.17 -29.86 3.80
C PRO A 187 23.16 -29.60 2.67
N PRO A 188 23.32 -30.24 1.51
CA PRO A 188 22.38 -30.09 0.41
C PRO A 188 20.97 -30.44 0.91
N PRO A 189 19.95 -29.66 0.52
CA PRO A 189 18.57 -29.96 0.90
C PRO A 189 18.23 -31.38 0.43
N PRO A 190 17.44 -32.15 1.21
CA PRO A 190 16.96 -33.44 0.76
C PRO A 190 16.22 -33.28 -0.57
N PRO A 191 16.30 -34.26 -1.49
CA PRO A 191 15.56 -34.22 -2.73
C PRO A 191 14.07 -34.02 -2.42
N PRO A 192 13.35 -33.19 -3.20
CA PRO A 192 11.93 -33.00 -3.00
C PRO A 192 11.21 -34.37 -3.11
N PRO A 193 10.19 -34.61 -2.28
CA PRO A 193 9.39 -35.82 -2.40
C PRO A 193 8.81 -35.91 -3.82
N PRO A 194 8.64 -37.12 -4.38
CA PRO A 194 7.99 -37.28 -5.68
C PRO A 194 6.60 -36.62 -5.64
N PRO A 195 6.17 -35.96 -6.73
CA PRO A 195 4.85 -35.36 -6.79
C PRO A 195 3.79 -36.42 -6.52
N PRO A 196 2.70 -36.07 -5.79
CA PRO A 196 1.59 -36.99 -5.59
C PRO A 196 1.01 -37.40 -6.95
N PRO A 197 0.50 -38.64 -7.07
CA PRO A 197 -0.18 -39.07 -8.29
C PRO A 197 -1.33 -38.12 -8.61
N PRO A 198 -1.59 -37.82 -9.90
CA PRO A 198 -2.71 -36.98 -10.29
C PRO A 198 -4.03 -37.56 -9.75
N PRO A 199 -4.95 -36.72 -9.27
CA PRO A 199 -6.26 -37.19 -8.84
C PRO A 199 -6.98 -37.89 -10.00
N PRO A 200 -7.81 -38.91 -9.72
CA PRO A 200 -8.62 -39.54 -10.75
C PRO A 200 -9.51 -38.49 -11.44
N PRO A 201 -9.79 -38.66 -12.75
CA PRO A 201 -10.71 -37.78 -13.46
C PRO A 201 -12.05 -37.70 -12.73
N PRO A 202 -12.70 -36.52 -12.64
CA PRO A 202 -14.05 -36.41 -12.14
C PRO A 202 -14.98 -37.38 -12.89
N ALA A 203 -15.89 -38.04 -12.17
CA ALA A 203 -16.94 -38.83 -12.81
C ALA A 203 -17.72 -37.93 -13.78
N ALA A 204 -18.09 -38.47 -14.95
CA ALA A 204 -18.92 -37.75 -15.89
C ALA A 204 -20.20 -37.27 -15.19
N PRO A 205 -20.63 -36.02 -15.42
CA PRO A 205 -21.86 -35.52 -14.82
C PRO A 205 -23.04 -36.41 -15.25
N PRO A 206 -24.04 -36.62 -14.36
CA PRO A 206 -25.24 -37.34 -14.74
C PRO A 206 -25.93 -36.64 -15.92
N PRO A 207 -26.60 -37.38 -16.82
CA PRO A 207 -27.35 -36.78 -17.91
C PRO A 207 -28.38 -35.79 -17.34
N PRO A 208 -28.62 -34.66 -18.03
CA PRO A 208 -29.61 -33.68 -17.60
C PRO A 208 -31.00 -34.34 -17.52
N PRO A 209 -31.84 -33.93 -16.55
CA PRO A 209 -33.21 -34.44 -16.47
C PRO A 209 -33.98 -34.08 -17.75
N PRO A 210 -34.96 -34.92 -18.16
CA PRO A 210 -35.80 -34.61 -19.29
C PRO A 210 -36.55 -33.28 -19.06
N PRO A 211 -36.77 -32.48 -20.11
CA PRO A 211 -37.50 -31.22 -20.01
C PRO A 211 -38.92 -31.46 -19.45
N PRO A 212 -39.44 -30.54 -18.63
CA PRO A 212 -40.81 -30.64 -18.12
C PRO A 212 -41.82 -30.59 -19.28
N PRO A 213 -42.98 -31.28 -19.16
CA PRO A 213 -44.03 -31.19 -20.16
C PRO A 213 -44.54 -29.74 -20.30
N PRO A 214 -44.96 -29.32 -21.50
CA PRO A 214 -45.50 -27.98 -21.72
C PRO A 214 -46.75 -27.75 -20.85
N PRO A 215 -46.93 -26.53 -20.31
CA PRO A 215 -48.10 -26.20 -19.52
C PRO A 215 -49.38 -26.28 -20.37
N PRO A 216 -50.52 -26.68 -19.78
CA PRO A 216 -51.80 -26.68 -20.48
C PRO A 216 -52.18 -25.26 -20.93
N PRO A 217 -52.94 -25.11 -22.04
CA PRO A 217 -53.43 -23.82 -22.51
C PRO A 217 -54.19 -23.07 -21.40
N ALA A 218 -53.88 -21.78 -21.22
CA ALA A 218 -54.58 -20.94 -20.26
C ALA A 218 -56.08 -20.84 -20.61
N ALA A 219 -56.94 -20.94 -19.61
CA ALA A 219 -58.38 -20.74 -19.77
C ALA A 219 -58.67 -19.30 -20.28
N PRO A 220 -59.69 -19.12 -21.13
CA PRO A 220 -60.06 -17.79 -21.62
C PRO A 220 -60.46 -16.87 -20.46
N PRO A 221 -60.07 -15.58 -20.51
CA PRO A 221 -60.39 -14.62 -19.46
C PRO A 221 -61.91 -14.43 -19.31
N PRO A 222 -62.43 -14.22 -18.09
CA PRO A 222 -63.83 -13.90 -17.85
C PRO A 222 -64.24 -12.62 -18.59
N ALA A 223 -65.46 -12.60 -19.14
CA ALA A 223 -66.00 -11.43 -19.82
C ALA A 223 -66.06 -10.22 -18.88
N ALA A 224 -65.63 -9.05 -19.37
CA ALA A 224 -65.61 -7.81 -18.59
C ALA A 224 -67.04 -7.39 -18.19
N PRO A 225 -67.24 -6.88 -16.97
CA PRO A 225 -68.54 -6.37 -16.53
C PRO A 225 -68.94 -5.10 -17.33
N PRO A 226 -70.24 -4.86 -17.53
CA PRO A 226 -70.73 -3.68 -18.26
C PRO A 226 -70.38 -2.37 -17.52
N PRO A 227 -70.13 -1.28 -18.27
CA PRO A 227 -69.76 0.00 -17.69
C PRO A 227 -70.92 0.61 -16.87
N PRO A 228 -70.62 1.38 -15.80
CA PRO A 228 -71.62 2.04 -14.98
C PRO A 228 -72.34 3.17 -15.75
N PRO A 229 -73.62 3.44 -15.42
CA PRO A 229 -74.38 4.52 -16.05
C PRO A 229 -73.81 5.91 -15.68
N PRO A 230 -73.91 6.90 -16.59
CA PRO A 230 -73.38 8.24 -16.36
C PRO A 230 -74.13 8.99 -15.26
N PRO A 231 -73.45 9.87 -14.50
CA PRO A 231 -74.07 10.64 -13.43
C PRO A 231 -75.03 11.71 -13.97
N PRO A 232 -76.09 12.07 -13.20
CA PRO A 232 -77.04 13.10 -13.59
C PRO A 232 -76.41 14.51 -13.56
N PRO A 233 -76.87 15.43 -14.43
CA PRO A 233 -76.33 16.79 -14.51
C PRO A 233 -76.69 17.64 -13.27
N PRO A 234 -75.81 18.57 -12.86
CA PRO A 234 -76.04 19.42 -11.70
C PRO A 234 -77.12 20.49 -11.95
N PRO A 235 -77.85 20.93 -10.91
CA PRO A 235 -78.89 21.94 -11.04
C PRO A 235 -78.30 23.35 -11.27
N PRO A 236 -79.03 24.23 -12.00
CA PRO A 236 -78.58 25.58 -12.29
C PRO A 236 -78.61 26.46 -11.03
N VAL A 237 -77.55 27.26 -10.85
CA VAL A 237 -77.38 28.19 -9.73
C VAL A 237 -78.03 29.53 -10.10
N SER A 238 -78.97 29.99 -9.27
CA SER A 238 -79.68 31.27 -9.42
C SER A 238 -78.86 32.47 -8.96
#